data_AF-A0A7C5SCS8-F1
#
_entry.id   AF-A0A7C5SCS8-F1
#
_cell.length_a   1.000
_cell.length_b   1.000
_cell.length_c   1.000
_cell.angle_alpha   90.00
_cell.angle_beta   90.00
_cell.angle_gamma   90.00
#
_symmetry.space_group_name_H-M   'P 1'
#
loop_
_entity.id
_entity.type
_entity.pdbx_description
1 polymer ?
#
loop_
_entity_poly.entity_id
_entity_poly.type
_entity_poly.pdbx_seq_one_letter_code
_entity_poly.pdbx_strand_id
1 'polypeptide(L)'
;MEAYRYQELVYLVVPVILGVEFFLNAKEEKKGKEDVPLGSYVLDLCGFVFTALVPAVFILTIWAIETKAFPLREETLARFDRYAVMFLFMGAWWQVYMIGALRIRRLRERLCFINMWAPFLGLGVFISLLVLWVSPWGLKWVSIIWFLILTGVFSAIRLKPKTLERVFWVLAGITFLLENILFIWLETVV
;
A
#
# COMPACT_ATOMS: atom_id res chain seq x y z
N MET A 1 20.19 14.15 -11.78
CA MET A 1 19.75 12.89 -11.15
C MET A 1 19.18 13.10 -9.74
N GLU A 2 19.40 14.23 -9.07
CA GLU A 2 18.93 14.46 -7.68
C GLU A 2 17.41 14.62 -7.54
N ALA A 3 16.75 15.39 -8.41
CA ALA A 3 15.31 15.68 -8.24
C ALA A 3 14.37 14.46 -8.36
N TYR A 4 14.79 13.37 -9.03
CA TYR A 4 13.97 12.17 -9.23
C TYR A 4 13.88 11.31 -7.96
N ARG A 5 14.94 11.20 -7.16
CA ARG A 5 15.00 10.32 -5.98
C ARG A 5 14.21 10.85 -4.79
N TYR A 6 14.22 12.16 -4.56
CA TYR A 6 13.40 12.77 -3.50
C TYR A 6 11.89 12.69 -3.80
N GLN A 7 11.51 12.55 -5.07
CA GLN A 7 10.10 12.31 -5.44
C GLN A 7 9.64 10.92 -5.00
N GLU A 8 10.56 9.96 -4.85
CA GLU A 8 10.23 8.59 -4.44
C GLU A 8 9.83 8.51 -2.96
N LEU A 9 10.22 9.49 -2.14
CA LEU A 9 9.77 9.58 -0.75
C LEU A 9 8.26 9.76 -0.64
N VAL A 10 7.61 10.33 -1.66
CA VAL A 10 6.14 10.46 -1.71
C VAL A 10 5.47 9.08 -1.74
N TYR A 11 6.16 8.03 -2.20
CA TYR A 11 5.65 6.66 -2.18
C TYR A 11 5.48 6.09 -0.78
N LEU A 12 6.16 6.66 0.22
CA LEU A 12 6.05 6.21 1.61
C LEU A 12 4.72 6.61 2.27
N VAL A 13 3.93 7.51 1.66
CA VAL A 13 2.65 7.94 2.22
C VAL A 13 1.68 6.77 2.38
N VAL A 14 1.54 5.91 1.37
CA VAL A 14 0.62 4.76 1.40
C VAL A 14 1.01 3.70 2.45
N PRO A 15 2.26 3.19 2.50
CA PRO A 15 2.65 2.21 3.51
C PRO A 15 2.60 2.79 4.92
N VAL A 16 2.96 4.07 5.13
CA VAL A 16 2.85 4.69 6.46
C VAL A 16 1.39 4.76 6.91
N ILE A 17 0.46 5.16 6.03
CA ILE A 17 -0.98 5.18 6.36
C ILE A 17 -1.49 3.77 6.65
N LEU A 18 -1.06 2.77 5.88
CA LEU A 18 -1.38 1.37 6.14
C LEU A 18 -0.87 0.91 7.51
N GLY A 19 0.38 1.24 7.86
CA GLY A 19 0.98 0.95 9.16
C GLY A 19 0.21 1.58 10.33
N VAL A 20 -0.25 2.82 10.16
CA VAL A 20 -1.13 3.50 11.14
C VAL A 20 -2.46 2.76 11.29
N GLU A 21 -3.10 2.34 10.21
CA GLU A 21 -4.36 1.58 10.30
C GLU A 21 -4.18 0.21 10.97
N PHE A 22 -3.03 -0.45 10.80
CA PHE A 22 -2.69 -1.66 11.56
C PHE A 22 -2.62 -1.39 13.06
N PHE A 23 -1.92 -0.35 13.50
CA PHE A 23 -1.86 0.03 14.93
C PHE A 23 -3.23 0.41 15.50
N LEU A 24 -4.06 1.12 14.73
CA LEU A 24 -5.40 1.49 15.16
C LEU A 24 -6.28 0.24 15.36
N ASN A 25 -6.20 -0.74 14.46
CA ASN A 25 -6.91 -2.01 14.61
C ASN A 25 -6.37 -2.82 15.81
N ALA A 26 -5.05 -2.86 16.01
CA ALA A 26 -4.45 -3.53 17.16
C ALA A 26 -4.94 -2.92 18.48
N LYS A 27 -4.99 -1.59 18.57
CA LYS A 27 -5.49 -0.85 19.73
C LYS A 27 -6.97 -1.16 20.02
N GLU A 28 -7.80 -1.27 18.99
CA GLU A 28 -9.21 -1.63 19.15
C GLU A 28 -9.39 -3.09 19.59
N GLU A 29 -8.61 -4.02 19.04
CA GLU A 29 -8.68 -5.43 19.44
C GLU A 29 -8.30 -5.67 20.91
N LYS A 30 -7.41 -4.82 21.45
CA LYS A 30 -6.99 -4.83 22.85
C LYS A 30 -8.01 -4.18 23.80
N LYS A 31 -8.92 -3.35 23.28
CA LYS A 31 -9.80 -2.54 24.10
C LYS A 31 -10.83 -3.43 24.83
N GLY A 32 -10.82 -3.37 26.16
CA GLY A 32 -11.81 -4.06 26.99
C GLY A 32 -11.63 -5.57 27.10
N LYS A 33 -10.43 -6.09 26.79
CA LYS A 33 -10.07 -7.50 27.02
C LYS A 33 -9.04 -7.60 28.13
N GLU A 34 -9.22 -8.57 29.03
CA GLU A 34 -8.26 -8.88 30.09
C GLU A 34 -6.97 -9.49 29.51
N ASP A 35 -7.10 -10.36 28.51
CA ASP A 35 -5.97 -10.93 27.77
C ASP A 35 -5.83 -10.33 26.37
N VAL A 36 -4.59 -10.03 25.99
CA VAL A 36 -4.24 -9.49 24.68
C VAL A 36 -4.33 -10.60 23.63
N PRO A 37 -5.23 -10.50 22.62
CA PRO A 37 -5.38 -11.54 21.61
C PRO A 37 -4.15 -11.60 20.70
N LEU A 38 -3.76 -12.81 20.29
CA LEU A 38 -2.61 -13.06 19.39
C LEU A 38 -2.68 -12.24 18.10
N GLY A 39 -3.90 -12.05 17.56
CA GLY A 39 -4.15 -11.21 16.38
C GLY A 39 -3.65 -9.77 16.54
N SER A 40 -3.72 -9.20 17.75
CA SER A 40 -3.26 -7.82 17.98
C SER A 40 -1.75 -7.67 17.93
N TYR A 41 -0.99 -8.70 18.31
CA TYR A 41 0.48 -8.71 18.14
C TYR A 41 0.88 -8.78 16.67
N VAL A 42 0.15 -9.56 15.87
CA VAL A 42 0.37 -9.62 14.42
C VAL A 42 0.08 -8.26 13.79
N LEU A 43 -1.00 -7.59 14.18
CA LEU A 43 -1.32 -6.24 13.71
C LEU A 43 -0.27 -5.22 14.13
N ASP A 44 0.22 -5.25 15.37
CA ASP A 44 1.32 -4.36 15.81
C ASP A 44 2.61 -4.61 15.02
N LEU A 45 2.97 -5.87 14.77
CA LEU A 45 4.13 -6.23 13.97
C LEU A 45 3.99 -5.68 12.54
N CYS A 46 2.82 -5.87 11.90
CA CYS A 46 2.55 -5.29 10.59
C CYS A 46 2.63 -3.75 10.63
N GLY A 47 2.05 -3.12 11.67
CA GLY A 47 2.16 -1.68 11.90
C GLY A 47 3.61 -1.20 11.93
N PHE A 48 4.46 -1.88 12.70
CA PHE A 48 5.89 -1.59 12.79
C PHE A 48 6.60 -1.76 11.44
N VAL A 49 6.33 -2.87 10.73
CA VAL A 49 6.94 -3.15 9.43
C VAL A 49 6.63 -2.02 8.43
N PHE A 50 5.37 -1.61 8.31
CA PHE A 50 4.96 -0.63 7.31
C PHE A 50 5.27 0.82 7.70
N THR A 51 5.34 1.15 9.00
CA THR A 51 5.57 2.52 9.46
C THR A 51 7.05 2.84 9.68
N ALA A 52 7.85 1.85 10.05
CA ALA A 52 9.24 2.03 10.42
C ALA A 52 10.20 1.24 9.53
N LEU A 53 10.03 -0.07 9.42
CA LEU A 53 11.00 -0.92 8.72
C LEU A 53 11.07 -0.60 7.22
N VAL A 54 9.93 -0.59 6.53
CA VAL A 54 9.87 -0.33 5.09
C VAL A 54 10.39 1.09 4.76
N PRO A 55 9.91 2.17 5.44
CA PRO A 55 10.49 3.50 5.25
C PRO A 55 11.98 3.59 5.56
N ALA A 56 12.46 2.96 6.63
CA ALA A 56 13.87 2.99 7.01
C ALA A 56 14.73 2.30 5.95
N VAL A 57 14.35 1.10 5.48
CA VAL A 57 15.06 0.40 4.41
C VAL A 57 15.08 1.23 3.14
N PHE A 58 13.96 1.88 2.79
CA PHE A 58 13.86 2.71 1.60
C PHE A 58 14.78 3.94 1.66
N ILE A 59 14.69 4.71 2.75
CA ILE A 59 15.51 5.92 2.96
C ILE A 59 17.00 5.55 3.02
N LEU A 60 17.35 4.47 3.72
CA LEU A 60 18.73 4.00 3.80
C LEU A 60 19.26 3.56 2.44
N THR A 61 18.41 2.97 1.60
CA THR A 61 18.78 2.56 0.23
C THR A 61 19.09 3.79 -0.62
N ILE A 62 18.21 4.80 -0.63
CA ILE A 62 18.45 6.07 -1.34
C ILE A 62 19.75 6.72 -0.85
N TRP A 63 19.92 6.85 0.46
CA TRP A 63 21.12 7.44 1.07
C TRP A 63 22.40 6.67 0.68
N ALA A 64 22.38 5.34 0.73
CA ALA A 64 23.52 4.50 0.40
C ALA A 64 23.93 4.64 -1.08
N ILE A 65 22.96 4.81 -1.98
CA ILE A 65 23.21 5.02 -3.41
C ILE A 65 23.73 6.45 -3.66
N GLU A 66 23.18 7.47 -3.00
CA GLU A 66 23.64 8.87 -3.15
C GLU A 66 25.07 9.07 -2.65
N THR A 67 25.40 8.47 -1.50
CA THR A 67 26.74 8.58 -0.90
C THR A 67 27.77 7.63 -1.50
N LYS A 68 27.36 6.75 -2.43
CA LYS A 68 28.20 5.66 -2.96
C LYS A 68 28.86 4.86 -1.84
N ALA A 69 28.14 4.63 -0.74
CA ALA A 69 28.69 3.99 0.46
C ALA A 69 29.16 2.54 0.20
N PHE A 70 28.61 1.88 -0.82
CA PHE A 70 28.93 0.49 -1.18
C PHE A 70 29.27 0.34 -2.68
N PRO A 71 30.45 0.81 -3.11
CA PRO A 71 30.83 0.85 -4.53
C PRO A 71 30.96 -0.56 -5.16
N LEU A 72 31.21 -1.60 -4.35
CA LEU A 72 31.30 -2.99 -4.81
C LEU A 72 29.93 -3.69 -4.95
N ARG A 73 28.83 -3.03 -4.56
CA ARG A 73 27.48 -3.61 -4.60
C ARG A 73 26.45 -2.69 -5.27
N GLU A 74 26.91 -1.74 -6.08
CA GLU A 74 26.03 -0.75 -6.74
C GLU A 74 24.91 -1.40 -7.56
N GLU A 75 25.19 -2.50 -8.27
CA GLU A 75 24.15 -3.24 -9.01
C GLU A 75 23.10 -3.86 -8.09
N THR A 76 23.51 -4.44 -6.96
CA THR A 76 22.59 -5.04 -5.99
C THR A 76 21.71 -3.97 -5.34
N LEU A 77 22.30 -2.83 -4.98
CA LEU A 77 21.58 -1.67 -4.43
C LEU A 77 20.61 -1.08 -5.45
N ALA A 78 21.03 -0.94 -6.72
CA ALA A 78 20.17 -0.43 -7.79
C ALA A 78 19.00 -1.39 -8.10
N ARG A 79 19.21 -2.71 -7.97
CA ARG A 79 18.08 -3.67 -8.02
C ARG A 79 17.16 -3.44 -6.83
N PHE A 80 17.66 -3.45 -5.60
CA PHE A 80 16.84 -3.21 -4.41
C PHE A 80 16.03 -1.91 -4.47
N ASP A 81 16.61 -0.83 -5.00
CA ASP A 81 15.95 0.45 -5.24
C ASP A 81 14.78 0.32 -6.22
N ARG A 82 15.01 -0.29 -7.40
CA ARG A 82 13.92 -0.57 -8.37
C ARG A 82 12.82 -1.45 -7.78
N TYR A 83 13.20 -2.49 -7.05
CA TYR A 83 12.27 -3.38 -6.35
C TYR A 83 11.42 -2.60 -5.34
N ALA A 84 12.05 -1.76 -4.52
CA ALA A 84 11.35 -0.99 -3.51
C ALA A 84 10.45 0.06 -4.15
N VAL A 85 10.92 0.78 -5.17
CA VAL A 85 10.09 1.71 -5.94
C VAL A 85 8.91 0.98 -6.58
N MET A 86 9.10 -0.17 -7.22
CA MET A 86 8.00 -0.92 -7.84
C MET A 86 7.01 -1.48 -6.80
N PHE A 87 7.51 -2.02 -5.68
CA PHE A 87 6.70 -2.52 -4.58
C PHE A 87 5.89 -1.39 -3.91
N LEU A 88 6.45 -0.19 -3.83
CA LEU A 88 5.77 0.98 -3.27
C LEU A 88 4.85 1.67 -4.29
N PHE A 89 5.18 1.62 -5.58
CA PHE A 89 4.49 2.32 -6.67
C PHE A 89 3.38 1.50 -7.32
N MET A 90 3.71 0.30 -7.84
CA MET A 90 2.71 -0.63 -8.35
C MET A 90 1.97 -1.28 -7.18
N GLY A 91 2.70 -1.65 -6.11
CA GLY A 91 2.12 -2.22 -4.90
C GLY A 91 1.26 -1.29 -4.04
N ALA A 92 1.02 -0.05 -4.48
CA ALA A 92 0.14 0.84 -3.75
C ALA A 92 -1.32 0.33 -3.75
N TRP A 93 -1.78 -0.37 -4.80
CA TRP A 93 -3.18 -0.79 -4.90
C TRP A 93 -3.59 -1.84 -3.88
N TRP A 94 -2.79 -2.90 -3.68
CA TRP A 94 -3.11 -3.90 -2.64
C TRP A 94 -3.04 -3.29 -1.24
N GLN A 95 -2.14 -2.32 -1.02
CA GLN A 95 -2.08 -1.57 0.24
C GLN A 95 -3.35 -0.74 0.48
N VAL A 96 -3.90 -0.08 -0.55
CA VAL A 96 -5.19 0.62 -0.45
C VAL A 96 -6.34 -0.32 -0.16
N TYR A 97 -6.36 -1.51 -0.77
CA TYR A 97 -7.39 -2.50 -0.45
C TYR A 97 -7.27 -2.97 1.00
N MET A 98 -6.07 -3.22 1.51
CA MET A 98 -5.88 -3.55 2.92
C MET A 98 -6.30 -2.42 3.85
N ILE A 99 -5.94 -1.17 3.54
CA ILE A 99 -6.42 0.01 4.29
C ILE A 99 -7.94 0.04 4.31
N GLY A 100 -8.58 -0.18 3.16
CA GLY A 100 -10.04 -0.26 3.03
C GLY A 100 -10.62 -1.35 3.93
N ALA A 101 -10.08 -2.57 3.85
CA ALA A 101 -10.53 -3.71 4.65
C ALA A 101 -10.40 -3.46 6.16
N LEU A 102 -9.22 -3.00 6.61
CA LEU A 102 -8.93 -2.67 8.00
C LEU A 102 -9.85 -1.55 8.52
N ARG A 103 -10.14 -0.55 7.69
CA ARG A 103 -11.01 0.56 8.09
C ARG A 103 -12.48 0.15 8.16
N ILE A 104 -12.95 -0.68 7.24
CA ILE A 104 -14.32 -1.24 7.28
C ILE A 104 -14.50 -2.10 8.52
N ARG A 105 -13.50 -2.92 8.87
CA ARG A 105 -13.51 -3.76 10.06
C ARG A 105 -13.68 -2.91 11.32
N ARG A 106 -12.88 -1.85 11.45
CA ARG A 106 -12.92 -0.88 12.56
C ARG A 106 -14.23 -0.09 12.63
N LEU A 107 -14.71 0.45 11.51
CA LEU A 107 -15.91 1.30 11.47
C LEU A 107 -17.23 0.51 11.40
N ARG A 108 -17.19 -0.81 11.55
CA ARG A 108 -18.36 -1.70 11.41
C ARG A 108 -19.55 -1.28 12.29
N GLU A 109 -19.30 -0.76 13.48
CA GLU A 109 -20.32 -0.32 14.44
C GLU A 109 -20.71 1.16 14.27
N ARG A 110 -19.83 1.98 13.69
CA ARG A 110 -20.04 3.42 13.47
C ARG A 110 -20.22 3.72 11.98
N LEU A 111 -21.26 3.10 11.40
CA LEU A 111 -21.63 3.16 9.98
C LEU A 111 -21.81 4.60 9.49
N CYS A 112 -20.71 5.24 9.08
CA CYS A 112 -20.73 6.46 8.30
C CYS A 112 -20.11 6.14 6.95
N PHE A 113 -20.95 6.09 5.91
CA PHE A 113 -20.56 5.78 4.54
C PHE A 113 -19.38 6.66 4.08
N ILE A 114 -19.44 7.96 4.40
CA ILE A 114 -18.39 8.92 4.04
C ILE A 114 -17.04 8.56 4.67
N ASN A 115 -17.01 8.13 5.94
CA ASN A 115 -15.76 7.79 6.62
C ASN A 115 -15.13 6.48 6.12
N MET A 116 -15.92 5.58 5.54
CA MET A 116 -15.40 4.37 4.88
C MET A 116 -14.84 4.68 3.50
N TRP A 117 -15.48 5.58 2.75
CA TRP A 117 -15.16 5.86 1.35
C TRP A 117 -14.14 6.96 1.13
N ALA A 118 -14.16 8.02 1.93
CA ALA A 118 -13.25 9.16 1.77
C ALA A 118 -11.76 8.77 1.70
N PRO A 119 -11.27 7.82 2.52
CA PRO A 119 -9.87 7.41 2.45
C PRO A 119 -9.56 6.54 1.23
N PHE A 120 -10.50 5.68 0.82
CA PHE A 120 -10.34 4.88 -0.40
C PHE A 120 -10.28 5.77 -1.64
N LEU A 121 -11.18 6.76 -1.72
CA LEU A 121 -11.18 7.75 -2.79
C LEU A 121 -9.94 8.64 -2.74
N GLY A 122 -9.56 9.14 -1.54
CA GLY A 122 -8.38 9.97 -1.37
C GLY A 122 -7.08 9.26 -1.75
N LEU A 123 -6.89 8.04 -1.28
CA LEU A 123 -5.71 7.22 -1.60
C LEU A 123 -5.73 6.73 -3.04
N GLY A 124 -6.90 6.39 -3.59
CA GLY A 124 -7.05 5.99 -4.99
C GLY A 124 -6.76 7.15 -5.96
N VAL A 125 -7.20 8.37 -5.64
CA VAL A 125 -6.84 9.59 -6.38
C VAL A 125 -5.35 9.87 -6.23
N PHE A 126 -4.81 9.80 -5.01
CA PHE A 126 -3.39 10.00 -4.76
C PHE A 126 -2.53 9.04 -5.59
N ILE A 127 -2.83 7.74 -5.56
CA ILE A 127 -2.11 6.73 -6.36
C ILE A 127 -2.30 6.98 -7.85
N SER A 128 -3.51 7.33 -8.29
CA SER A 128 -3.73 7.62 -9.72
C SER A 128 -2.92 8.82 -10.20
N LEU A 129 -2.80 9.89 -9.39
CA LEU A 129 -1.95 11.05 -9.68
C LEU A 129 -0.47 10.69 -9.65
N LEU A 130 -0.07 9.86 -8.70
CA LEU A 130 1.28 9.39 -8.52
C LEU A 130 1.72 8.47 -9.67
N VAL A 131 0.83 7.60 -10.15
CA VAL A 131 1.00 6.79 -11.36
C VAL A 131 1.04 7.67 -12.61
N LEU A 132 0.16 8.68 -12.73
CA LEU A 132 0.19 9.65 -13.82
C LEU A 132 1.52 10.40 -13.90
N TRP A 133 2.14 10.65 -12.75
CA TRP A 133 3.41 11.37 -12.65
C TRP A 133 4.60 10.54 -13.12
N VAL A 134 4.71 9.27 -12.71
CA VAL A 134 5.97 8.51 -12.88
C VAL A 134 5.88 7.30 -13.84
N SER A 135 4.67 6.82 -14.16
CA SER A 135 4.49 5.59 -14.93
C SER A 135 4.60 5.76 -16.46
N PRO A 136 4.97 4.72 -17.23
CA PRO A 136 4.80 4.68 -18.69
C PRO A 136 3.35 4.92 -19.13
N TRP A 137 3.13 5.55 -20.28
CA TRP A 137 1.82 6.03 -20.76
C TRP A 137 0.70 4.98 -20.73
N GLY A 138 0.99 3.73 -21.12
CA GLY A 138 -0.02 2.66 -21.11
C GLY A 138 -0.52 2.27 -19.72
N LEU A 139 0.37 2.25 -18.73
CA LEU A 139 0.06 1.86 -17.34
C LEU A 139 -0.73 2.94 -16.58
N LYS A 140 -0.62 4.20 -17.01
CA LYS A 140 -1.41 5.33 -16.46
C LYS A 140 -2.91 5.09 -16.55
N TRP A 141 -3.36 4.64 -17.73
CA TRP A 141 -4.77 4.42 -18.01
C TRP A 141 -5.32 3.20 -17.28
N VAL A 142 -4.51 2.16 -17.11
CA VAL A 142 -4.90 0.95 -16.36
C VAL A 142 -5.29 1.31 -14.92
N SER A 143 -4.46 2.10 -14.22
CA SER A 143 -4.74 2.50 -12.84
C SER A 143 -6.02 3.35 -12.72
N ILE A 144 -6.21 4.30 -13.64
CA ILE A 144 -7.39 5.18 -13.63
C ILE A 144 -8.66 4.40 -13.95
N ILE A 145 -8.64 3.58 -15.00
CA ILE A 145 -9.78 2.73 -15.39
C ILE A 145 -10.12 1.78 -14.25
N TRP A 146 -9.11 1.18 -13.61
CA TRP A 146 -9.31 0.28 -12.49
C TRP A 146 -9.95 1.00 -11.28
N PHE A 147 -9.48 2.20 -10.95
CA PHE A 147 -10.09 3.03 -9.90
C PHE A 147 -11.56 3.36 -10.20
N LEU A 148 -11.87 3.74 -11.45
CA LEU A 148 -13.23 4.08 -11.87
C LEU A 148 -14.15 2.86 -11.84
N ILE A 149 -13.67 1.70 -12.30
CA ILE A 149 -14.41 0.43 -12.26
C ILE A 149 -14.72 0.06 -10.81
N LEU A 150 -13.71 0.06 -9.93
CA LEU A 150 -13.93 -0.31 -8.53
C LEU A 150 -14.88 0.67 -7.83
N THR A 151 -14.70 1.98 -8.05
CA THR A 151 -15.59 2.99 -7.48
C THR A 151 -17.02 2.84 -7.99
N GLY A 152 -17.20 2.59 -9.30
CA GLY A 152 -18.51 2.37 -9.91
C GLY A 152 -19.18 1.09 -9.41
N VAL A 153 -18.46 -0.02 -9.38
CA VAL A 153 -18.97 -1.32 -8.91
C VAL A 153 -19.34 -1.25 -7.44
N PHE A 154 -18.47 -0.71 -6.60
CA PHE A 154 -18.75 -0.63 -5.16
C PHE A 154 -19.81 0.42 -4.80
N SER A 155 -19.97 1.50 -5.59
CA SER A 155 -21.05 2.48 -5.36
C SER A 155 -22.41 1.96 -5.81
N ALA A 156 -22.45 1.16 -6.89
CA ALA A 156 -23.67 0.52 -7.37
C ALA A 156 -24.13 -0.62 -6.45
N ILE A 157 -23.20 -1.39 -5.88
CA ILE A 157 -23.53 -2.53 -5.03
C ILE A 157 -23.56 -2.10 -3.56
N ARG A 158 -24.76 -2.00 -2.98
CA ARG A 158 -24.95 -1.80 -1.53
C ARG A 158 -24.62 -3.08 -0.75
N LEU A 159 -23.34 -3.44 -0.69
CA LEU A 159 -22.87 -4.60 0.07
C LEU A 159 -22.91 -4.35 1.58
N LYS A 160 -23.18 -5.42 2.35
CA LYS A 160 -23.00 -5.41 3.80
C LYS A 160 -21.51 -5.17 4.13
N PRO A 161 -21.16 -4.41 5.18
CA PRO A 161 -19.77 -4.12 5.54
C PRO A 161 -18.87 -5.36 5.66
N LYS A 162 -19.41 -6.46 6.22
CA LYS A 162 -18.68 -7.74 6.34
C LYS A 162 -18.34 -8.36 4.98
N THR A 163 -19.19 -8.19 3.97
CA THR A 163 -18.92 -8.65 2.60
C THR A 163 -17.91 -7.73 1.94
N LEU A 164 -18.03 -6.43 2.13
CA LEU A 164 -17.11 -5.43 1.59
C LEU A 164 -15.67 -5.64 2.10
N GLU A 165 -15.50 -5.87 3.40
CA GLU A 165 -14.22 -6.23 4.02
C GLU A 165 -13.57 -7.45 3.34
N ARG A 166 -14.35 -8.52 3.13
CA ARG A 166 -13.86 -9.73 2.46
C ARG A 166 -13.44 -9.47 1.02
N VAL A 167 -14.23 -8.69 0.28
CA VAL A 167 -13.89 -8.35 -1.12
C VAL A 167 -12.57 -7.58 -1.15
N PHE A 168 -12.36 -6.61 -0.26
CA PHE A 168 -11.09 -5.88 -0.21
C PHE A 168 -9.89 -6.78 0.16
N TRP A 169 -10.04 -7.71 1.10
CA TRP A 169 -8.97 -8.69 1.37
C TRP A 169 -8.65 -9.59 0.18
N VAL A 170 -9.68 -10.06 -0.54
CA VAL A 170 -9.51 -10.87 -1.74
C VAL A 170 -8.83 -10.06 -2.85
N LEU A 171 -9.26 -8.83 -3.08
CA LEU A 171 -8.62 -7.94 -4.05
C LEU A 171 -7.17 -7.64 -3.67
N ALA A 172 -6.88 -7.37 -2.39
CA ALA A 172 -5.52 -7.19 -1.90
C ALA A 172 -4.63 -8.39 -2.23
N GLY A 173 -5.10 -9.61 -1.93
CA GLY A 173 -4.36 -10.84 -2.22
C GLY A 173 -4.13 -11.07 -3.72
N ILE A 174 -5.18 -10.90 -4.53
CA ILE A 174 -5.08 -11.07 -6.00
C ILE A 174 -4.11 -10.04 -6.59
N THR A 175 -4.27 -8.76 -6.23
CA THR A 175 -3.44 -7.67 -6.74
C THR A 175 -1.99 -7.85 -6.33
N PHE A 176 -1.73 -8.22 -5.06
CA PHE A 176 -0.38 -8.54 -4.59
C PHE A 176 0.25 -9.66 -5.43
N LEU A 177 -0.45 -10.76 -5.65
CA LEU A 177 0.09 -11.89 -6.43
C LEU A 177 0.34 -11.50 -7.89
N LEU A 178 -0.61 -10.84 -8.54
CA LEU A 178 -0.49 -10.43 -9.94
C LEU A 178 0.66 -9.46 -10.15
N GLU A 179 0.85 -8.50 -9.24
CA GLU A 179 1.95 -7.55 -9.32
C GLU A 179 3.30 -8.22 -9.11
N ASN A 180 3.43 -9.17 -8.18
CA ASN A 180 4.66 -9.92 -8.00
C ASN A 180 4.97 -10.82 -9.21
N ILE A 181 3.97 -11.43 -9.85
CA ILE A 181 4.16 -12.20 -11.09
C ILE A 181 4.60 -11.28 -12.23
N LEU A 182 3.90 -10.16 -12.41
CA LEU A 182 4.23 -9.17 -13.44
C LEU A 182 5.63 -8.59 -13.21
N PHE A 183 6.01 -8.39 -11.95
CA PHE A 183 7.34 -7.97 -11.55
C PHE A 183 8.41 -8.99 -11.98
N ILE A 184 8.26 -10.27 -11.58
CA ILE A 184 9.21 -11.33 -11.95
C ILE A 184 9.34 -11.39 -13.46
N TRP A 185 8.21 -11.31 -14.19
CA TRP A 185 8.20 -11.32 -15.63
C TRP A 185 8.95 -10.12 -16.24
N LEU A 186 8.69 -8.90 -15.76
CA LEU A 186 9.38 -7.70 -16.23
C LEU A 186 10.88 -7.72 -15.93
N GLU A 187 11.30 -8.24 -14.78
CA GLU A 187 12.72 -8.38 -14.47
C GLU A 187 13.39 -9.47 -15.31
N THR A 188 12.68 -10.54 -15.69
CA THR A 188 13.25 -11.58 -16.57
C THR A 188 13.38 -11.15 -18.04
N VAL A 189 12.65 -10.14 -18.47
CA VAL A 189 12.64 -9.64 -19.86
C VAL A 189 13.65 -8.50 -20.09
N VAL A 190 14.08 -7.81 -19.02
CA VAL A 190 15.02 -6.66 -19.05
C VAL A 190 16.40 -7.09 -18.60
#